data_AF-A0A7S0W061-F1
#
_entry.id   AF-A0A7S0W061-F1
#
_cell.length_a   1.000
_cell.length_b   1.000
_cell.length_c   1.000
_cell.angle_alpha   90.00
_cell.angle_beta   90.00
_cell.angle_gamma   90.00
#
_symmetry.space_group_name_H-M   'P 1'
#
loop_
_entity.id
_entity.type
_entity.pdbx_description
1 polymer ?
#
loop_
_entity_poly.entity_id
_entity_poly.type
_entity_poly.pdbx_seq_one_letter_code
_entity_poly.pdbx_strand_id
1 'polypeptide(L)'
;MSSEAQQQGARRRVVAAPASSSRAQEDRENSREDDPDGTSYEPPENMPEGTIAFRYNKFQHNARIACFMLPCMGILMAYGGKTTTSTVVAGAMVTYMLDFYGWREGTLIAVWVTVVSSMATLFLASMHLFTVSIYNIALVYNMLAFCASAGLWGTLQFTQLQRENPRTVLICERLLFALMPATPPVLMTWATVAMAGAGACHYYLLAYLSAGFYLYVLPVRSSFRVVARGRSKKVGPAADELDELIMGRFESTAHAMCFVILPALIKTAVHHGHMYSTRDDLADVVLTHALPPLVIVALADRGSLWWMGIELKYYRVFRTACGAALVLAVAGAIEIRVVFHAFRQYIRVPYPYDYVAVTAGVYGLALMVLAHFSGVLESRGMWVPLTALGATAALGVQMALGMPFYMLPFGCAGAYFCVQFYYKRKLWDYVSFCGTAALVICWFIAKSFMFLDFEFDPLPMSIRHVCLVLMAVVLASLLLPGLVATSRRPGLVGGLLALHAAGMCVLELQLHCQFKGIYPPYLVALTTLVGLFLTSHLFALGKTSGATAWLMGCLYASKLGLLLHPAPLALPSSLLLCLTISPIYV
;
A
#
# COMPACT_ATOMS: atom_id res chain seq x y z
N MET A 1 11.02 -43.60 68.18
CA MET A 1 10.28 -44.79 67.69
C MET A 1 9.00 -44.30 67.07
N SER A 2 8.79 -44.69 65.80
CA SER A 2 7.57 -44.69 64.99
C SER A 2 6.26 -44.13 65.58
N SER A 3 5.54 -43.39 64.72
CA SER A 3 4.11 -43.04 64.78
C SER A 3 3.76 -41.82 65.63
N GLU A 4 3.72 -40.64 64.99
CA GLU A 4 2.74 -39.55 65.21
C GLU A 4 3.15 -38.29 64.41
N ALA A 5 3.02 -38.33 63.09
CA ALA A 5 3.30 -37.18 62.24
C ALA A 5 2.35 -37.14 61.04
N GLN A 6 1.04 -37.05 61.30
CA GLN A 6 0.07 -36.75 60.23
C GLN A 6 -1.26 -36.23 60.76
N GLN A 7 -1.25 -35.16 61.55
CA GLN A 7 -2.44 -34.33 61.76
C GLN A 7 -2.04 -32.93 62.23
N GLN A 8 -2.45 -31.92 61.45
CA GLN A 8 -2.64 -30.49 61.76
C GLN A 8 -1.88 -29.56 60.81
N GLY A 9 -2.63 -28.80 60.02
CA GLY A 9 -2.08 -27.70 59.22
C GLY A 9 -2.87 -27.26 57.98
N ALA A 10 -4.12 -27.69 57.78
CA ALA A 10 -4.96 -27.20 56.69
C ALA A 10 -5.59 -25.83 57.03
N ARG A 11 -4.88 -24.73 56.75
CA ARG A 11 -5.48 -23.38 56.68
C ARG A 11 -5.79 -23.01 55.23
N ARG A 12 -7.09 -23.01 54.91
CA ARG A 12 -7.70 -22.54 53.66
C ARG A 12 -7.29 -21.09 53.36
N ARG A 13 -6.72 -20.84 52.17
CA ARG A 13 -6.77 -19.55 51.49
C ARG A 13 -7.99 -19.52 50.57
N VAL A 14 -8.89 -18.58 50.84
CA VAL A 14 -9.97 -18.17 49.94
C VAL A 14 -9.31 -17.45 48.76
N VAL A 15 -9.48 -17.99 47.55
CA VAL A 15 -9.07 -17.33 46.30
C VAL A 15 -10.33 -16.77 45.64
N ALA A 16 -10.30 -15.46 45.41
CA ALA A 16 -11.36 -14.70 44.76
C ALA A 16 -11.57 -15.13 43.30
N ALA A 17 -12.84 -15.19 42.87
CA ALA A 17 -13.23 -15.42 41.49
C ALA A 17 -12.86 -14.20 40.60
N PRO A 18 -12.40 -14.39 39.35
CA PRO A 18 -12.09 -13.27 38.47
C PRO A 18 -13.34 -12.67 37.82
N ALA A 19 -13.40 -11.34 37.79
CA ALA A 19 -14.42 -10.47 37.21
C ALA A 19 -14.46 -10.48 35.66
N SER A 20 -14.28 -11.64 35.03
CA SER A 20 -14.26 -11.80 33.57
C SER A 20 -15.60 -12.21 32.96
N SER A 21 -16.61 -12.55 33.77
CA SER A 21 -17.93 -12.94 33.28
C SER A 21 -18.82 -11.74 32.94
N SER A 22 -18.70 -10.62 33.67
CA SER A 22 -19.54 -9.43 33.46
C SER A 22 -19.17 -8.66 32.20
N ARG A 23 -17.87 -8.51 31.90
CA ARG A 23 -17.40 -7.77 30.72
C ARG A 23 -17.72 -8.47 29.39
N ALA A 24 -17.72 -9.81 29.40
CA ALA A 24 -18.15 -10.62 28.26
C ALA A 24 -19.67 -10.62 28.06
N GLN A 25 -20.43 -10.16 29.05
CA GLN A 25 -21.88 -10.05 29.02
C GLN A 25 -22.32 -8.64 28.58
N GLU A 26 -21.58 -7.59 28.97
CA GLU A 26 -21.75 -6.22 28.43
C GLU A 26 -21.36 -6.12 26.95
N ASP A 27 -20.28 -6.79 26.50
CA ASP A 27 -19.92 -6.87 25.07
C ASP A 27 -20.98 -7.66 24.25
N ARG A 28 -21.82 -8.48 24.91
CA ARG A 28 -22.94 -9.21 24.27
C ARG A 28 -24.20 -8.38 24.12
N GLU A 29 -24.44 -7.42 25.00
CA GLU A 29 -25.60 -6.51 24.88
C GLU A 29 -25.32 -5.43 23.83
N ASN A 30 -24.10 -4.86 23.80
CA ASN A 30 -23.72 -3.89 22.78
C ASN A 30 -23.65 -4.45 21.34
N SER A 31 -23.49 -5.77 21.17
CA SER A 31 -23.51 -6.41 19.85
C SER A 31 -24.90 -6.87 19.40
N ARG A 32 -25.91 -6.81 20.28
CA ARG A 32 -27.31 -7.10 19.96
C ARG A 32 -28.09 -5.89 19.48
N GLU A 33 -27.64 -4.67 19.78
CA GLU A 33 -28.37 -3.44 19.44
C GLU A 33 -28.05 -2.87 18.05
N ASP A 34 -27.02 -3.35 17.35
CA ASP A 34 -26.55 -2.80 16.06
C ASP A 34 -27.08 -3.53 14.79
N ASP A 35 -27.96 -4.54 14.90
CA ASP A 35 -28.52 -5.26 13.74
C ASP A 35 -30.06 -5.18 13.72
N PRO A 36 -30.65 -4.16 13.06
CA PRO A 36 -32.11 -4.01 12.99
C PRO A 36 -32.80 -5.07 12.11
N ASP A 37 -32.03 -5.81 11.31
CA ASP A 37 -32.53 -6.89 10.46
C ASP A 37 -32.08 -8.24 11.04
N GLY A 38 -32.86 -8.83 11.96
CA GLY A 38 -32.61 -10.12 12.65
C GLY A 38 -32.41 -11.35 11.75
N THR A 39 -31.41 -11.32 10.88
CA THR A 39 -31.10 -12.27 9.82
C THR A 39 -29.76 -12.97 10.03
N SER A 40 -29.02 -12.60 11.09
CA SER A 40 -27.81 -13.31 11.48
C SER A 40 -28.17 -14.69 12.04
N TYR A 41 -27.98 -15.73 11.25
CA TYR A 41 -28.06 -17.11 11.73
C TYR A 41 -26.94 -17.38 12.75
N GLU A 42 -27.31 -17.61 14.01
CA GLU A 42 -26.41 -18.15 15.02
C GLU A 42 -26.26 -19.67 14.80
N PRO A 43 -25.03 -20.22 14.88
CA PRO A 43 -24.84 -21.65 14.77
C PRO A 43 -25.60 -22.38 15.89
N PRO A 44 -26.27 -23.51 15.60
CA PRO A 44 -27.04 -24.25 16.60
C PRO A 44 -26.15 -24.67 17.80
N GLU A 45 -26.67 -24.54 19.02
CA GLU A 45 -25.93 -24.72 20.27
C GLU A 45 -25.29 -26.12 20.45
N ASN A 46 -25.77 -27.12 19.71
CA ASN A 46 -25.35 -28.53 19.81
C ASN A 46 -24.33 -28.96 18.73
N MET A 47 -23.65 -28.03 18.06
CA MET A 47 -22.67 -28.39 17.04
C MET A 47 -21.36 -28.93 17.68
N PRO A 48 -20.82 -30.08 17.24
CA PRO A 48 -19.56 -30.59 17.76
C PRO A 48 -18.42 -29.59 17.57
N GLU A 49 -17.58 -29.42 18.60
CA GLU A 49 -16.46 -28.49 18.57
C GLU A 49 -15.56 -28.74 17.34
N GLY A 50 -15.28 -27.69 16.57
CA GLY A 50 -14.44 -27.77 15.38
C GLY A 50 -15.17 -27.99 14.04
N THR A 51 -16.50 -28.13 14.04
CA THR A 51 -17.27 -28.11 12.77
C THR A 51 -17.46 -26.71 12.22
N ILE A 52 -17.52 -26.61 10.89
CA ILE A 52 -17.67 -25.36 10.15
C ILE A 52 -19.10 -25.25 9.67
N ALA A 53 -19.77 -24.17 10.07
CA ALA A 53 -21.14 -23.89 9.72
C ALA A 53 -21.21 -22.87 8.59
N PHE A 54 -22.24 -22.98 7.75
CA PHE A 54 -22.60 -21.94 6.80
C PHE A 54 -23.43 -20.86 7.49
N ARG A 55 -23.05 -19.58 7.34
CA ARG A 55 -23.78 -18.43 7.88
C ARG A 55 -24.30 -17.56 6.73
N TYR A 56 -25.58 -17.21 6.81
CA TYR A 56 -26.18 -16.17 5.98
C TYR A 56 -25.65 -14.81 6.42
N ASN A 57 -24.92 -14.14 5.54
CA ASN A 57 -24.37 -12.81 5.83
C ASN A 57 -24.27 -11.99 4.55
N LYS A 58 -24.24 -10.66 4.70
CA LYS A 58 -23.84 -9.76 3.62
C LYS A 58 -22.38 -10.04 3.25
N PHE A 59 -22.07 -9.93 1.97
CA PHE A 59 -20.72 -10.19 1.49
C PHE A 59 -19.73 -9.13 2.01
N GLN A 60 -18.79 -9.56 2.85
CA GLN A 60 -17.94 -8.66 3.64
C GLN A 60 -16.83 -8.00 2.80
N HIS A 61 -16.44 -8.63 1.69
CA HIS A 61 -15.27 -8.22 0.90
C HIS A 61 -15.61 -7.31 -0.28
N ASN A 62 -16.81 -6.69 -0.28
CA ASN A 62 -17.27 -5.78 -1.33
C ASN A 62 -16.27 -4.65 -1.63
N ALA A 63 -15.74 -3.99 -0.58
CA ALA A 63 -14.77 -2.91 -0.75
C ALA A 63 -13.46 -3.38 -1.40
N ARG A 64 -13.00 -4.60 -1.07
CA ARG A 64 -11.76 -5.17 -1.63
C ARG A 64 -11.93 -5.47 -3.11
N ILE A 65 -13.05 -6.05 -3.51
CA ILE A 65 -13.33 -6.38 -4.91
C ILE A 65 -13.57 -5.12 -5.73
N ALA A 66 -14.35 -4.17 -5.20
CA ALA A 66 -14.64 -2.90 -5.87
C ALA A 66 -13.36 -2.11 -6.24
N CYS A 67 -12.32 -2.17 -5.41
CA CYS A 67 -11.04 -1.50 -5.64
C CYS A 67 -10.39 -1.86 -6.99
N PHE A 68 -10.50 -3.12 -7.43
CA PHE A 68 -9.96 -3.57 -8.73
C PHE A 68 -11.04 -3.66 -9.81
N MET A 69 -12.26 -4.01 -9.43
CA MET A 69 -13.38 -4.12 -10.36
C MET A 69 -13.76 -2.79 -10.99
N LEU A 70 -13.93 -1.72 -10.20
CA LEU A 70 -14.42 -0.45 -10.73
C LEU A 70 -13.47 0.19 -11.75
N PRO A 71 -12.14 0.28 -11.49
CA PRO A 71 -11.21 0.78 -12.49
C PRO A 71 -11.21 -0.06 -13.77
N CYS A 72 -11.24 -1.39 -13.66
CA CYS A 72 -11.28 -2.28 -14.82
C CYS A 72 -12.58 -2.20 -15.61
N MET A 73 -13.73 -2.08 -14.94
CA MET A 73 -15.01 -1.83 -15.60
C MET A 73 -14.96 -0.52 -16.39
N GLY A 74 -14.40 0.54 -15.81
CA GLY A 74 -14.18 1.82 -16.50
C GLY A 74 -13.32 1.68 -17.76
N ILE A 75 -12.20 0.97 -17.65
CA ILE A 75 -11.30 0.69 -18.78
C ILE A 75 -12.03 -0.08 -19.89
N LEU A 76 -12.76 -1.14 -19.55
CA LEU A 76 -13.46 -1.95 -20.54
C LEU A 76 -14.63 -1.22 -21.18
N MET A 77 -15.36 -0.40 -20.41
CA MET A 77 -16.40 0.48 -20.96
C MET A 77 -15.82 1.51 -21.93
N ALA A 78 -14.68 2.11 -21.59
CA ALA A 78 -13.98 3.05 -22.47
C ALA A 78 -13.50 2.37 -23.76
N TYR A 79 -12.93 1.17 -23.65
CA TYR A 79 -12.47 0.39 -24.80
C TYR A 79 -13.62 -0.12 -25.68
N GLY A 80 -14.65 -0.70 -25.08
CA GLY A 80 -15.83 -1.19 -25.77
C GLY A 80 -16.71 -0.10 -26.37
N GLY A 81 -16.46 1.16 -26.02
CA GLY A 81 -17.10 2.35 -26.57
C GLY A 81 -18.61 2.38 -26.35
N LYS A 82 -19.31 3.08 -27.25
CA LYS A 82 -20.75 3.36 -27.14
C LYS A 82 -21.60 2.10 -27.01
N THR A 83 -21.30 1.05 -27.77
CA THR A 83 -22.09 -0.19 -27.79
C THR A 83 -22.03 -0.89 -26.44
N THR A 84 -20.84 -1.11 -25.90
CA THR A 84 -20.66 -1.77 -24.59
C THR A 84 -21.22 -0.91 -23.44
N THR A 85 -21.04 0.41 -23.49
CA THR A 85 -21.68 1.29 -22.48
C THR A 85 -23.20 1.23 -22.55
N SER A 86 -23.77 1.20 -23.76
CA SER A 86 -25.23 1.15 -23.93
C SER A 86 -25.81 -0.18 -23.44
N THR A 87 -25.14 -1.30 -23.67
CA THR A 87 -25.60 -2.62 -23.18
C THR A 87 -25.55 -2.71 -21.66
N VAL A 88 -24.48 -2.21 -21.03
CA VAL A 88 -24.37 -2.18 -19.56
C VAL A 88 -25.43 -1.26 -18.94
N VAL A 89 -25.64 -0.06 -19.50
CA VAL A 89 -26.66 0.89 -18.99
C VAL A 89 -28.06 0.34 -19.17
N ALA A 90 -28.41 -0.15 -20.37
CA ALA A 90 -29.72 -0.74 -20.62
C ALA A 90 -29.97 -1.97 -19.73
N GLY A 91 -28.97 -2.84 -19.59
CA GLY A 91 -29.02 -3.99 -18.68
C GLY A 91 -29.23 -3.58 -17.23
N ALA A 92 -28.49 -2.58 -16.74
CA ALA A 92 -28.66 -2.04 -15.38
C ALA A 92 -30.06 -1.46 -15.15
N MET A 93 -30.63 -0.76 -16.14
CA MET A 93 -32.00 -0.25 -16.08
C MET A 93 -33.03 -1.39 -15.97
N VAL A 94 -32.88 -2.45 -16.77
CA VAL A 94 -33.76 -3.62 -16.72
C VAL A 94 -33.63 -4.34 -15.37
N THR A 95 -32.39 -4.54 -14.88
CA THR A 95 -32.15 -5.12 -13.56
C THR A 95 -32.80 -4.29 -12.45
N TYR A 96 -32.67 -2.96 -12.50
CA TYR A 96 -33.29 -2.07 -11.52
C TYR A 96 -34.82 -2.14 -11.56
N MET A 97 -35.42 -2.16 -12.75
CA MET A 97 -36.88 -2.31 -12.88
C MET A 97 -37.36 -3.65 -12.30
N LEU A 98 -36.69 -4.76 -12.60
CA LEU A 98 -37.05 -6.09 -12.10
C LEU A 98 -36.88 -6.21 -10.58
N ASP A 99 -35.84 -5.59 -10.02
CA ASP A 99 -35.61 -5.52 -8.57
C ASP A 99 -36.70 -4.67 -7.90
N PHE A 100 -37.10 -3.55 -8.51
CA PHE A 100 -38.20 -2.72 -8.04
C PHE A 100 -39.54 -3.46 -8.02
N TYR A 101 -39.81 -4.33 -9.01
CA TYR A 101 -40.99 -5.22 -9.00
C TYR A 101 -40.88 -6.39 -8.02
N GLY A 102 -39.74 -6.57 -7.35
CA GLY A 102 -39.50 -7.66 -6.40
C GLY A 102 -39.26 -9.02 -7.04
N TRP A 103 -39.06 -9.09 -8.37
CA TRP A 103 -38.84 -10.35 -9.07
C TRP A 103 -37.36 -10.76 -9.03
N ARG A 104 -36.96 -11.40 -7.93
CA ARG A 104 -35.56 -11.74 -7.61
C ARG A 104 -34.89 -12.64 -8.65
N GLU A 105 -35.57 -13.69 -9.10
CA GLU A 105 -35.05 -14.62 -10.12
C GLU A 105 -34.85 -13.92 -11.48
N GLY A 106 -35.85 -13.12 -11.89
CA GLY A 106 -35.75 -12.30 -13.09
C GLY A 106 -34.57 -11.32 -13.03
N THR A 107 -34.33 -10.74 -11.85
CA THR A 107 -33.20 -9.82 -11.61
C THR A 107 -31.86 -10.51 -11.80
N LEU A 108 -31.68 -11.72 -11.25
CA LEU A 108 -30.45 -12.52 -11.42
C LEU A 108 -30.22 -12.90 -12.89
N ILE A 109 -31.28 -13.33 -13.59
CA ILE A 109 -31.22 -13.65 -15.02
C ILE A 109 -30.81 -12.41 -15.83
N ALA A 110 -31.43 -11.26 -15.55
CA ALA A 110 -31.12 -10.00 -16.24
C ALA A 110 -29.65 -9.58 -16.04
N VAL A 111 -29.08 -9.77 -14.84
CA VAL A 111 -27.65 -9.52 -14.59
C VAL A 111 -26.76 -10.39 -15.48
N TRP A 112 -27.01 -11.70 -15.53
CA TRP A 112 -26.20 -12.60 -16.37
C TRP A 112 -26.40 -12.39 -17.87
N VAL A 113 -27.63 -12.09 -18.31
CA VAL A 113 -27.89 -11.68 -19.70
C VAL A 113 -27.09 -10.43 -20.05
N THR A 114 -27.08 -9.42 -19.18
CA THR A 114 -26.28 -8.19 -19.36
C THR A 114 -24.79 -8.51 -19.47
N VAL A 115 -24.28 -9.37 -18.58
CA VAL A 115 -22.87 -9.79 -18.60
C VAL A 115 -22.53 -10.52 -19.92
N VAL A 116 -23.35 -11.47 -20.36
CA VAL A 116 -23.13 -12.22 -21.62
C VAL A 116 -23.23 -11.29 -22.83
N SER A 117 -24.21 -10.37 -22.86
CA SER A 117 -24.31 -9.36 -23.90
C SER A 117 -23.08 -8.44 -23.92
N SER A 118 -22.57 -8.03 -22.76
CA SER A 118 -21.34 -7.22 -22.67
C SER A 118 -20.09 -7.98 -23.13
N MET A 119 -20.01 -9.28 -22.85
CA MET A 119 -18.95 -10.16 -23.38
C MET A 119 -19.00 -10.22 -24.90
N ALA A 120 -20.19 -10.37 -25.48
CA ALA A 120 -20.37 -10.38 -26.93
C ALA A 120 -19.96 -9.04 -27.56
N THR A 121 -20.35 -7.90 -26.98
CA THR A 121 -19.95 -6.58 -27.52
C THR A 121 -18.45 -6.34 -27.41
N LEU A 122 -17.82 -6.72 -26.29
CA LEU A 122 -16.37 -6.61 -26.12
C LEU A 122 -15.59 -7.54 -27.07
N PHE A 123 -16.10 -8.75 -27.31
CA PHE A 123 -15.52 -9.68 -28.28
C PHE A 123 -15.58 -9.11 -29.69
N LEU A 124 -16.74 -8.57 -30.11
CA LEU A 124 -16.89 -7.91 -31.40
C LEU A 124 -15.99 -6.68 -31.53
N ALA A 125 -15.89 -5.85 -30.49
CA ALA A 125 -14.98 -4.71 -30.46
C ALA A 125 -13.50 -5.14 -30.59
N SER A 126 -13.16 -6.35 -30.12
CA SER A 126 -11.81 -6.89 -30.15
C SER A 126 -11.41 -7.59 -31.45
N MET A 127 -12.31 -7.68 -32.44
CA MET A 127 -12.02 -8.33 -33.72
C MET A 127 -10.81 -7.72 -34.44
N HIS A 128 -10.63 -6.39 -34.32
CA HIS A 128 -9.46 -5.70 -34.88
C HIS A 128 -8.14 -6.13 -34.23
N LEU A 129 -8.12 -6.55 -32.96
CA LEU A 129 -6.86 -6.97 -32.31
C LEU A 129 -6.32 -8.26 -32.92
N PHE A 130 -7.20 -9.15 -33.38
CA PHE A 130 -6.80 -10.40 -34.01
C PHE A 130 -6.12 -10.20 -35.37
N THR A 131 -6.43 -9.11 -36.09
CA THR A 131 -5.74 -8.80 -37.35
C THR A 131 -4.29 -8.37 -37.11
N VAL A 132 -4.00 -7.76 -35.95
CA VAL A 132 -2.65 -7.34 -35.57
C VAL A 132 -1.81 -8.54 -35.11
N SER A 133 -2.37 -9.40 -34.25
CA SER A 133 -1.65 -10.58 -33.75
C SER A 133 -2.59 -11.62 -33.15
N ILE A 134 -2.29 -12.90 -33.39
CA ILE A 134 -3.00 -14.03 -32.78
C ILE A 134 -2.81 -14.08 -31.25
N TYR A 135 -1.71 -13.55 -30.72
CA TYR A 135 -1.43 -13.53 -29.28
C TYR A 135 -2.42 -12.67 -28.49
N ASN A 136 -3.14 -11.76 -29.15
CA ASN A 136 -4.20 -10.97 -28.53
C ASN A 136 -5.39 -11.82 -28.03
N ILE A 137 -5.47 -13.10 -28.41
CA ILE A 137 -6.44 -14.04 -27.84
C ILE A 137 -6.33 -14.15 -26.32
N ALA A 138 -5.12 -14.05 -25.77
CA ALA A 138 -4.92 -14.07 -24.33
C ALA A 138 -5.49 -12.81 -23.66
N LEU A 139 -5.37 -11.64 -24.30
CA LEU A 139 -5.95 -10.40 -23.79
C LEU A 139 -7.48 -10.46 -23.83
N VAL A 140 -8.06 -10.88 -24.95
CA VAL A 140 -9.51 -11.04 -25.10
C VAL A 140 -10.04 -12.06 -24.08
N TYR A 141 -9.34 -13.18 -23.87
CA TYR A 141 -9.68 -14.13 -22.81
C TYR A 141 -9.71 -13.48 -21.42
N ASN A 142 -8.72 -12.64 -21.08
CA ASN A 142 -8.70 -11.92 -19.80
C ASN A 142 -9.86 -10.92 -19.67
N MET A 143 -10.23 -10.23 -20.76
CA MET A 143 -11.41 -9.34 -20.79
C MET A 143 -12.71 -10.13 -20.51
N LEU A 144 -12.89 -11.27 -21.17
CA LEU A 144 -14.07 -12.12 -20.98
C LEU A 144 -14.10 -12.75 -19.58
N ALA A 145 -12.96 -13.24 -19.09
CA ALA A 145 -12.84 -13.77 -17.73
C ALA A 145 -13.15 -12.70 -16.67
N PHE A 146 -12.73 -11.44 -16.91
CA PHE A 146 -13.11 -10.32 -16.06
C PHE A 146 -14.63 -10.07 -16.04
N CYS A 147 -15.29 -10.04 -17.21
CA CYS A 147 -16.75 -9.91 -17.28
C CYS A 147 -17.46 -11.04 -16.53
N ALA A 148 -16.97 -12.29 -16.64
CA ALA A 148 -17.52 -13.42 -15.90
C ALA A 148 -17.39 -13.20 -14.38
N SER A 149 -16.25 -12.67 -13.94
CA SER A 149 -16.03 -12.37 -12.52
C SER A 149 -16.91 -11.21 -12.00
N ALA A 150 -17.32 -10.26 -12.85
CA ALA A 150 -18.32 -9.26 -12.48
C ALA A 150 -19.71 -9.90 -12.28
N GLY A 151 -20.07 -10.88 -13.12
CA GLY A 151 -21.28 -11.69 -12.94
C GLY A 151 -21.27 -12.51 -11.64
N LEU A 152 -20.13 -13.12 -11.29
CA LEU A 152 -19.95 -13.81 -10.00
C LEU A 152 -20.11 -12.84 -8.82
N TRP A 153 -19.52 -11.64 -8.92
CA TRP A 153 -19.65 -10.62 -7.88
C TRP A 153 -21.09 -10.15 -7.69
N GLY A 154 -21.83 -9.95 -8.77
CA GLY A 154 -23.28 -9.66 -8.72
C GLY A 154 -24.07 -10.81 -8.09
N THR A 155 -23.76 -12.05 -8.47
CA THR A 155 -24.42 -13.26 -7.96
C THR A 155 -24.30 -13.39 -6.42
N LEU A 156 -23.15 -13.02 -5.85
CA LEU A 156 -22.93 -13.07 -4.39
C LEU A 156 -23.79 -12.09 -3.59
N GLN A 157 -24.35 -11.05 -4.22
CA GLN A 157 -25.22 -10.08 -3.54
C GLN A 157 -26.64 -10.62 -3.29
N PHE A 158 -27.06 -11.67 -4.01
CA PHE A 158 -28.41 -12.22 -3.88
C PHE A 158 -28.52 -13.16 -2.69
N THR A 159 -29.31 -12.78 -1.70
CA THR A 159 -29.56 -13.59 -0.48
C THR A 159 -30.37 -14.86 -0.76
N GLN A 160 -31.21 -14.87 -1.79
CA GLN A 160 -31.98 -16.06 -2.21
C GLN A 160 -31.05 -17.23 -2.56
N LEU A 161 -30.00 -16.97 -3.34
CA LEU A 161 -29.06 -18.01 -3.75
C LEU A 161 -28.29 -18.60 -2.57
N GLN A 162 -28.03 -17.79 -1.53
CA GLN A 162 -27.40 -18.28 -0.30
C GLN A 162 -28.29 -19.32 0.42
N ARG A 163 -29.62 -19.15 0.37
CA ARG A 163 -30.59 -20.06 1.01
C ARG A 163 -30.79 -21.35 0.22
N GLU A 164 -30.90 -21.24 -1.11
CA GLU A 164 -31.18 -22.39 -1.97
C GLU A 164 -29.95 -23.28 -2.18
N ASN A 165 -28.79 -22.68 -2.45
CA ASN A 165 -27.58 -23.40 -2.86
C ASN A 165 -26.32 -22.84 -2.19
N PRO A 166 -26.10 -23.10 -0.88
CA PRO A 166 -24.96 -22.55 -0.13
C PRO A 166 -23.60 -23.01 -0.68
N ARG A 167 -23.53 -24.21 -1.28
CA ARG A 167 -22.31 -24.73 -1.92
C ARG A 167 -21.90 -23.88 -3.12
N THR A 168 -22.86 -23.46 -3.94
CA THR A 168 -22.60 -22.63 -5.13
C THR A 168 -22.04 -21.28 -4.72
N VAL A 169 -22.57 -20.67 -3.65
CA VAL A 169 -22.07 -19.39 -3.13
C VAL A 169 -20.61 -19.50 -2.68
N LEU A 170 -20.23 -20.58 -1.99
CA LEU A 170 -18.83 -20.81 -1.59
C LEU A 170 -17.90 -20.99 -2.81
N ILE A 171 -18.37 -21.67 -3.85
CA ILE A 171 -17.61 -21.82 -5.10
C ILE A 171 -17.47 -20.47 -5.81
N CYS A 172 -18.53 -19.66 -5.87
CA CYS A 172 -18.50 -18.31 -6.44
C CYS A 172 -17.52 -17.40 -5.69
N GLU A 173 -17.53 -17.42 -4.35
CA GLU A 173 -16.59 -16.64 -3.53
C GLU A 173 -15.14 -17.06 -3.81
N ARG A 174 -14.85 -18.36 -3.81
CA ARG A 174 -13.52 -18.88 -4.09
C ARG A 174 -13.05 -18.58 -5.52
N LEU A 175 -13.92 -18.76 -6.51
CA LEU A 175 -13.61 -18.47 -7.92
C LEU A 175 -13.37 -16.98 -8.14
N LEU A 176 -14.15 -16.11 -7.48
CA LEU A 176 -13.95 -14.67 -7.54
C LEU A 176 -12.57 -14.28 -6.98
N PHE A 177 -12.21 -14.80 -5.80
CA PHE A 177 -10.90 -14.53 -5.20
C PHE A 177 -9.72 -15.12 -5.98
N ALA A 178 -9.91 -16.23 -6.70
CA ALA A 178 -8.88 -16.79 -7.58
C ALA A 178 -8.70 -15.99 -8.89
N LEU A 179 -9.78 -15.40 -9.43
CA LEU A 179 -9.72 -14.62 -10.68
C LEU A 179 -9.25 -13.18 -10.47
N MET A 180 -9.57 -12.56 -9.33
CA MET A 180 -9.23 -11.15 -9.02
C MET A 180 -7.74 -10.81 -9.01
N PRO A 181 -6.81 -11.65 -8.56
CA PRO A 181 -5.37 -11.36 -8.66
C PRO A 181 -4.79 -11.62 -10.06
N ALA A 182 -5.56 -12.23 -10.98
CA ALA A 182 -5.09 -12.58 -12.32
C ALA A 182 -5.61 -11.63 -13.42
N THR A 183 -6.93 -11.43 -13.51
CA THR A 183 -7.52 -10.72 -14.67
C THR A 183 -7.39 -9.20 -14.60
N PRO A 184 -7.74 -8.51 -13.49
CA PRO A 184 -7.66 -7.06 -13.41
C PRO A 184 -6.23 -6.49 -13.56
N PRO A 185 -5.17 -7.02 -12.91
CA PRO A 185 -3.81 -6.51 -13.09
C PRO A 185 -3.36 -6.48 -14.55
N VAL A 186 -3.72 -7.50 -15.34
CA VAL A 186 -3.38 -7.58 -16.76
C VAL A 186 -4.10 -6.49 -17.54
N LEU A 187 -5.41 -6.30 -17.31
CA LEU A 187 -6.20 -5.27 -17.99
C LEU A 187 -5.76 -3.85 -17.63
N MET A 188 -5.47 -3.59 -16.35
CA MET A 188 -4.94 -2.30 -15.91
C MET A 188 -3.55 -2.04 -16.48
N THR A 189 -2.68 -3.06 -16.52
CA THR A 189 -1.37 -2.95 -17.17
C THR A 189 -1.51 -2.63 -18.65
N TRP A 190 -2.39 -3.32 -19.37
CA TRP A 190 -2.64 -3.05 -20.78
C TRP A 190 -3.12 -1.61 -21.01
N ALA A 191 -4.08 -1.13 -20.22
CA ALA A 191 -4.58 0.24 -20.32
C ALA A 191 -3.50 1.29 -20.00
N THR A 192 -2.70 1.07 -18.95
CA THR A 192 -1.59 1.97 -18.63
C THR A 192 -0.50 1.97 -19.67
N VAL A 193 -0.19 0.83 -20.28
CA VAL A 193 0.77 0.74 -21.39
C VAL A 193 0.25 1.48 -22.62
N ALA A 194 -1.05 1.42 -22.90
CA ALA A 194 -1.66 2.18 -23.97
C ALA A 194 -1.53 3.71 -23.77
N MET A 195 -1.55 4.19 -22.52
CA MET A 195 -1.48 5.61 -22.19
C MET A 195 -0.05 6.12 -21.98
N ALA A 196 0.80 5.37 -21.30
CA ALA A 196 2.13 5.79 -20.83
C ALA A 196 3.29 5.12 -21.59
N GLY A 197 2.98 4.21 -22.52
CA GLY A 197 3.96 3.47 -23.31
C GLY A 197 4.46 2.18 -22.65
N ALA A 198 5.14 1.35 -23.44
CA ALA A 198 5.56 0.01 -23.05
C ALA A 198 6.87 -0.05 -22.23
N GLY A 199 7.65 1.04 -22.17
CA GLY A 199 8.99 1.03 -21.56
C GLY A 199 8.99 0.59 -20.09
N ALA A 200 8.00 1.02 -19.30
CA ALA A 200 7.88 0.69 -17.88
C ALA A 200 6.78 -0.34 -17.57
N CYS A 201 6.31 -1.11 -18.57
CA CYS A 201 5.19 -2.05 -18.42
C CYS A 201 5.34 -3.05 -17.27
N HIS A 202 6.54 -3.56 -17.05
CA HIS A 202 6.86 -4.51 -15.98
C HIS A 202 6.72 -3.90 -14.59
N TYR A 203 6.97 -2.60 -14.42
CA TYR A 203 6.74 -1.90 -13.16
C TYR A 203 5.25 -1.62 -12.91
N TYR A 204 4.49 -1.30 -13.96
CA TYR A 204 3.04 -1.15 -13.85
C TYR A 204 2.39 -2.48 -13.43
N LEU A 205 2.75 -3.58 -14.10
CA LEU A 205 2.27 -4.91 -13.72
C LEU A 205 2.66 -5.25 -12.28
N LEU A 206 3.92 -5.03 -11.91
CA LEU A 206 4.41 -5.30 -10.56
C LEU A 206 3.61 -4.53 -9.49
N ALA A 207 3.28 -3.26 -9.74
CA ALA A 207 2.47 -2.46 -8.85
C ALA A 207 1.04 -3.03 -8.70
N TYR A 208 0.38 -3.37 -9.81
CA TYR A 208 -0.97 -3.94 -9.78
C TYR A 208 -1.01 -5.34 -9.14
N LEU A 209 -0.03 -6.19 -9.44
CA LEU A 209 0.08 -7.50 -8.80
C LEU A 209 0.43 -7.39 -7.31
N SER A 210 1.24 -6.40 -6.90
CA SER A 210 1.53 -6.17 -5.47
C SER A 210 0.26 -5.79 -4.71
N ALA A 211 -0.56 -4.91 -5.27
CA ALA A 211 -1.84 -4.55 -4.71
C ALA A 211 -2.83 -5.74 -4.71
N GLY A 212 -2.87 -6.53 -5.78
CA GLY A 212 -3.68 -7.74 -5.86
C GLY A 212 -3.25 -8.81 -4.85
N PHE A 213 -1.94 -9.00 -4.66
CA PHE A 213 -1.38 -9.91 -3.67
C PHE A 213 -1.81 -9.53 -2.25
N TYR A 214 -1.70 -8.24 -1.92
CA TYR A 214 -2.11 -7.72 -0.61
C TYR A 214 -3.62 -7.85 -0.35
N LEU A 215 -4.47 -7.60 -1.35
CA LEU A 215 -5.92 -7.61 -1.17
C LEU A 215 -6.53 -9.03 -1.16
N TYR A 216 -6.00 -9.92 -2.02
CA TYR A 216 -6.63 -11.22 -2.30
C TYR A 216 -5.80 -12.41 -1.80
N VAL A 217 -4.47 -12.42 -1.96
CA VAL A 217 -3.60 -13.60 -1.72
C VAL A 217 -3.25 -13.84 -0.25
N LEU A 218 -3.26 -12.79 0.56
CA LEU A 218 -3.15 -12.94 2.02
C LEU A 218 -4.28 -13.84 2.56
N PRO A 219 -4.08 -14.53 3.69
CA PRO A 219 -5.10 -15.42 4.22
C PRO A 219 -6.36 -14.61 4.61
N VAL A 220 -7.40 -14.72 3.79
CA VAL A 220 -8.71 -14.08 3.99
C VAL A 220 -9.73 -15.13 4.41
N ARG A 221 -10.48 -14.84 5.48
CA ARG A 221 -11.59 -15.67 5.94
C ARG A 221 -12.80 -15.53 5.03
N SER A 222 -13.49 -16.65 4.79
CA SER A 222 -14.74 -16.65 4.02
C SER A 222 -15.82 -15.84 4.71
N SER A 223 -16.63 -15.14 3.91
CA SER A 223 -17.78 -14.35 4.39
C SER A 223 -18.90 -15.23 4.94
N PHE A 224 -18.95 -16.49 4.49
CA PHE A 224 -20.07 -17.40 4.71
C PHE A 224 -19.72 -18.59 5.60
N ARG A 225 -18.46 -18.75 6.02
CA ARG A 225 -18.04 -19.82 6.94
C ARG A 225 -17.85 -19.28 8.35
N VAL A 226 -18.43 -19.97 9.33
CA VAL A 226 -18.26 -19.67 10.75
C VAL A 226 -17.74 -20.90 11.48
N VAL A 227 -16.82 -20.63 12.40
CA VAL A 227 -16.17 -21.62 13.24
C VAL A 227 -16.96 -21.75 14.54
N ALA A 228 -17.26 -22.98 14.95
CA ALA A 228 -17.86 -23.26 16.27
C ALA A 228 -16.96 -22.74 17.42
N ARG A 229 -17.57 -22.48 18.59
CA ARG A 229 -16.90 -21.94 19.80
C ARG A 229 -15.61 -22.69 20.15
N GLY A 230 -14.57 -21.97 20.56
CA GLY A 230 -13.35 -22.54 21.16
C GLY A 230 -12.05 -22.41 20.34
N ARG A 231 -12.12 -22.07 19.04
CA ARG A 231 -10.92 -21.89 18.19
C ARG A 231 -10.34 -20.46 18.25
N SER A 232 -9.01 -20.37 18.16
CA SER A 232 -8.26 -19.11 18.17
C SER A 232 -8.69 -18.20 17.01
N LYS A 233 -8.94 -16.91 17.29
CA LYS A 233 -9.25 -15.90 16.26
C LYS A 233 -8.03 -15.49 15.41
N LYS A 234 -6.82 -15.92 15.76
CA LYS A 234 -5.59 -15.55 15.04
C LYS A 234 -5.21 -16.64 14.06
N VAL A 235 -5.06 -16.25 12.78
CA VAL A 235 -4.58 -17.14 11.72
C VAL A 235 -3.11 -17.47 11.94
N GLY A 236 -2.83 -18.70 12.33
CA GLY A 236 -1.47 -19.21 12.52
C GLY A 236 -0.82 -19.66 11.20
N PRO A 237 0.52 -19.63 11.08
CA PRO A 237 1.23 -20.22 9.94
C PRO A 237 1.15 -21.76 9.89
N ALA A 238 0.73 -22.40 10.99
CA ALA A 238 0.61 -23.84 11.12
C ALA A 238 -0.81 -24.31 10.76
N ALA A 239 -1.01 -24.57 9.47
CA ALA A 239 -1.67 -25.73 8.88
C ALA A 239 -3.08 -26.25 9.28
N ASP A 240 -3.70 -25.92 10.41
CA ASP A 240 -4.99 -26.53 10.81
C ASP A 240 -6.24 -25.69 10.43
N GLU A 241 -6.06 -24.57 9.73
CA GLU A 241 -7.12 -23.58 9.44
C GLU A 241 -7.57 -23.56 7.95
N LEU A 242 -7.26 -24.62 7.19
CA LEU A 242 -7.47 -24.68 5.74
C LEU A 242 -8.94 -24.55 5.33
N ASP A 243 -9.87 -24.95 6.20
CA ASP A 243 -11.30 -24.93 5.89
C ASP A 243 -11.97 -23.58 6.19
N GLU A 244 -11.28 -22.61 6.80
CA GLU A 244 -11.82 -21.28 7.09
C GLU A 244 -11.49 -20.23 6.01
N LEU A 245 -10.40 -20.46 5.27
CA LEU A 245 -9.88 -19.55 4.27
C LEU A 245 -10.64 -19.68 2.95
N ILE A 246 -10.73 -18.56 2.22
CA ILE A 246 -11.37 -18.55 0.88
C ILE A 246 -10.51 -19.34 -0.11
N MET A 247 -9.20 -19.08 -0.12
CA MET A 247 -8.26 -19.72 -1.03
C MET A 247 -7.48 -20.83 -0.33
N GLY A 248 -7.23 -21.90 -1.08
CA GLY A 248 -6.38 -23.00 -0.64
C GLY A 248 -4.88 -22.67 -0.80
N ARG A 249 -4.02 -23.58 -0.30
CA ARG A 249 -2.57 -23.49 -0.50
C ARG A 249 -2.19 -23.49 -1.97
N PHE A 250 -2.82 -24.34 -2.78
CA PHE A 250 -2.50 -24.46 -4.20
C PHE A 250 -2.72 -23.14 -4.95
N GLU A 251 -3.89 -22.52 -4.78
CA GLU A 251 -4.22 -21.23 -5.41
C GLU A 251 -3.27 -20.12 -4.94
N SER A 252 -2.99 -20.09 -3.64
CA SER A 252 -2.11 -19.08 -3.06
C SER A 252 -0.66 -19.24 -3.52
N THR A 253 -0.16 -20.48 -3.63
CA THR A 253 1.14 -20.78 -4.23
C THR A 253 1.17 -20.39 -5.70
N ALA A 254 0.13 -20.70 -6.47
CA ALA A 254 0.05 -20.32 -7.88
C ALA A 254 0.10 -18.80 -8.05
N HIS A 255 -0.69 -18.05 -7.27
CA HIS A 255 -0.67 -16.58 -7.31
C HIS A 255 0.65 -15.99 -6.79
N ALA A 256 1.26 -16.57 -5.76
CA ALA A 256 2.58 -16.13 -5.28
C ALA A 256 3.67 -16.36 -6.34
N MET A 257 3.65 -17.51 -7.02
CA MET A 257 4.58 -17.80 -8.12
C MET A 257 4.34 -16.87 -9.30
N CYS A 258 3.09 -16.62 -9.69
CA CYS A 258 2.75 -15.63 -10.70
C CYS A 258 3.26 -14.23 -10.31
N PHE A 259 3.10 -13.82 -9.05
CA PHE A 259 3.58 -12.53 -8.57
C PHE A 259 5.10 -12.36 -8.67
N VAL A 260 5.86 -13.41 -8.38
CA VAL A 260 7.33 -13.40 -8.45
C VAL A 260 7.83 -13.46 -9.89
N ILE A 261 7.22 -14.30 -10.73
CA ILE A 261 7.77 -14.65 -12.05
C ILE A 261 7.26 -13.71 -13.15
N LEU A 262 5.98 -13.31 -13.11
CA LEU A 262 5.34 -12.63 -14.24
C LEU A 262 5.95 -11.26 -14.58
N PRO A 263 6.28 -10.37 -13.61
CA PRO A 263 6.92 -9.09 -13.93
C PRO A 263 8.25 -9.25 -14.64
N ALA A 264 9.06 -10.22 -14.21
CA ALA A 264 10.34 -10.54 -14.83
C ALA A 264 10.14 -11.08 -16.25
N LEU A 265 9.20 -12.01 -16.45
CA LEU A 265 8.88 -12.54 -17.78
C LEU A 265 8.41 -11.45 -18.74
N ILE A 266 7.64 -10.45 -18.28
CA ILE A 266 7.23 -9.32 -19.13
C ILE A 266 8.44 -8.46 -19.49
N LYS A 267 9.34 -8.16 -18.55
CA LYS A 267 10.58 -7.41 -18.86
C LYS A 267 11.38 -8.16 -19.92
N THR A 268 11.59 -9.48 -19.74
CA THR A 268 12.38 -10.28 -20.68
C THR A 268 11.69 -10.38 -22.05
N ALA A 269 10.38 -10.61 -22.11
CA ALA A 269 9.65 -10.71 -23.36
C ALA A 269 9.66 -9.41 -24.17
N VAL A 270 9.41 -8.27 -23.52
CA VAL A 270 9.34 -6.96 -24.19
C VAL A 270 10.74 -6.47 -24.60
N HIS A 271 11.76 -6.72 -23.78
CA HIS A 271 13.11 -6.16 -23.97
C HIS A 271 14.16 -7.21 -24.36
N HIS A 272 13.75 -8.39 -24.87
CA HIS A 272 14.63 -9.52 -25.18
C HIS A 272 15.84 -9.13 -26.05
N GLY A 273 15.68 -8.19 -26.99
CA GLY A 273 16.77 -7.70 -27.85
C GLY A 273 17.83 -6.84 -27.15
N HIS A 274 17.52 -6.25 -25.98
CA HIS A 274 18.40 -5.31 -25.28
C HIS A 274 18.72 -5.68 -23.82
N MET A 275 18.26 -6.85 -23.34
CA MET A 275 18.31 -7.26 -21.92
C MET A 275 19.65 -7.10 -21.19
N TYR A 276 20.78 -7.23 -21.89
CA TYR A 276 22.12 -7.12 -21.30
C TYR A 276 22.98 -6.04 -21.97
N SER A 277 22.36 -5.19 -22.79
CA SER A 277 23.07 -4.14 -23.52
C SER A 277 23.48 -2.98 -22.61
N THR A 278 22.66 -2.70 -21.59
CA THR A 278 22.91 -1.62 -20.64
C THR A 278 22.95 -2.14 -19.19
N ARG A 279 23.63 -1.40 -18.31
CA ARG A 279 23.64 -1.70 -16.88
C ARG A 279 22.27 -1.48 -16.24
N ASP A 280 21.45 -0.61 -16.83
CA ASP A 280 20.10 -0.31 -16.36
C ASP A 280 19.16 -1.48 -16.61
N ASP A 281 19.30 -2.19 -17.73
CA ASP A 281 18.53 -3.41 -18.00
C ASP A 281 18.86 -4.53 -17.01
N LEU A 282 20.14 -4.68 -16.64
CA LEU A 282 20.53 -5.62 -15.59
C LEU A 282 19.91 -5.23 -14.23
N ALA A 283 19.96 -3.94 -13.87
CA ALA A 283 19.35 -3.45 -12.65
C ALA A 283 17.82 -3.65 -12.65
N ASP A 284 17.15 -3.47 -13.79
CA ASP A 284 15.71 -3.73 -13.95
C ASP A 284 15.37 -5.22 -13.75
N VAL A 285 16.17 -6.14 -14.29
CA VAL A 285 15.98 -7.58 -14.11
C VAL A 285 16.16 -7.97 -12.65
N VAL A 286 17.18 -7.42 -11.97
CA VAL A 286 17.39 -7.63 -10.53
C VAL A 286 16.21 -7.07 -9.73
N LEU A 287 15.75 -5.86 -10.05
CA LEU A 287 14.66 -5.21 -9.31
C LEU A 287 13.34 -5.96 -9.47
N THR A 288 13.03 -6.40 -10.69
CA THR A 288 11.80 -7.17 -10.97
C THR A 288 11.79 -8.55 -10.32
N HIS A 289 12.94 -9.18 -10.11
CA HIS A 289 13.03 -10.43 -9.35
C HIS A 289 13.08 -10.22 -7.83
N ALA A 290 13.72 -9.15 -7.35
CA ALA A 290 13.93 -8.94 -5.92
C ALA A 290 12.72 -8.30 -5.21
N LEU A 291 11.98 -7.42 -5.89
CA LEU A 291 10.88 -6.67 -5.27
C LEU A 291 9.67 -7.56 -4.89
N PRO A 292 9.13 -8.46 -5.74
CA PRO A 292 8.02 -9.32 -5.35
C PRO A 292 8.31 -10.19 -4.11
N PRO A 293 9.41 -10.96 -4.02
CA PRO A 293 9.70 -11.74 -2.83
C PRO A 293 9.98 -10.84 -1.62
N LEU A 294 10.51 -9.62 -1.81
CA LEU A 294 10.65 -8.66 -0.72
C LEU A 294 9.30 -8.25 -0.15
N VAL A 295 8.29 -8.00 -1.00
CA VAL A 295 6.91 -7.73 -0.58
C VAL A 295 6.31 -8.93 0.15
N ILE A 296 6.53 -10.16 -0.34
CA ILE A 296 6.08 -11.37 0.35
C ILE A 296 6.72 -11.44 1.74
N VAL A 297 8.04 -11.30 1.86
CA VAL A 297 8.76 -11.36 3.14
C VAL A 297 8.36 -10.22 4.08
N ALA A 298 8.11 -9.01 3.57
CA ALA A 298 7.67 -7.86 4.36
C ALA A 298 6.25 -8.05 4.93
N LEU A 299 5.37 -8.74 4.19
CA LEU A 299 4.00 -9.06 4.63
C LEU A 299 3.90 -10.36 5.45
N ALA A 300 5.04 -10.93 5.85
CA ALA A 300 5.11 -12.16 6.64
C ALA A 300 4.28 -12.07 7.94
N ASP A 301 4.30 -10.92 8.62
CA ASP A 301 3.51 -10.72 9.86
C ASP A 301 2.00 -10.84 9.65
N ARG A 302 1.52 -10.67 8.41
CA ARG A 302 0.12 -10.86 8.01
C ARG A 302 -0.16 -12.25 7.45
N GLY A 303 0.81 -13.15 7.55
CA GLY A 303 0.69 -14.53 7.10
C GLY A 303 1.01 -14.73 5.62
N SER A 304 1.68 -13.82 4.89
CA SER A 304 1.96 -13.98 3.45
C SER A 304 2.70 -15.29 3.06
N LEU A 305 3.50 -15.85 3.97
CA LEU A 305 4.30 -17.06 3.77
C LEU A 305 3.56 -18.35 4.17
N TRP A 306 2.27 -18.27 4.50
CA TRP A 306 1.47 -19.39 4.99
C TRP A 306 1.42 -20.59 4.02
N TRP A 307 1.47 -20.32 2.72
CA TRP A 307 1.42 -21.33 1.66
C TRP A 307 2.69 -22.19 1.60
N MET A 308 3.83 -21.71 2.14
CA MET A 308 5.09 -22.47 2.14
C MET A 308 5.11 -23.60 3.18
N GLY A 309 4.22 -23.58 4.18
CA GLY A 309 4.15 -24.62 5.22
C GLY A 309 5.42 -24.76 6.07
N ILE A 310 6.23 -23.70 6.18
CA ILE A 310 7.48 -23.70 6.95
C ILE A 310 7.16 -23.85 8.44
N GLU A 311 7.91 -24.71 9.13
CA GLU A 311 7.83 -24.82 10.59
C GLU A 311 8.14 -23.49 11.29
N LEU A 312 7.38 -23.17 12.34
CA LEU A 312 7.51 -21.95 13.14
C LEU A 312 8.95 -21.68 13.63
N LYS A 313 9.74 -22.74 13.85
CA LYS A 313 11.14 -22.65 14.31
C LYS A 313 12.05 -21.95 13.29
N TYR A 314 11.92 -22.27 12.01
CA TYR A 314 12.77 -21.72 10.95
C TYR A 314 12.21 -20.44 10.33
N TYR A 315 10.93 -20.17 10.56
CA TYR A 315 10.19 -19.04 9.98
C TYR A 315 10.90 -17.70 10.17
N ARG A 316 11.33 -17.37 11.39
CA ARG A 316 11.97 -16.09 11.70
C ARG A 316 13.33 -15.96 11.00
N VAL A 317 14.15 -17.01 11.06
CA VAL A 317 15.50 -17.03 10.48
C VAL A 317 15.42 -16.90 8.95
N PHE A 318 14.53 -17.67 8.32
CA PHE A 318 14.29 -17.61 6.88
C PHE A 318 13.86 -16.19 6.46
N ARG A 319 12.87 -15.62 7.17
CA ARG A 319 12.39 -14.26 6.91
C ARG A 319 13.51 -13.22 6.99
N THR A 320 14.31 -13.24 8.05
CA THR A 320 15.38 -12.24 8.25
C THR A 320 16.51 -12.41 7.24
N ALA A 321 16.93 -13.64 6.94
CA ALA A 321 18.01 -13.90 5.99
C ALA A 321 17.60 -13.55 4.55
N CYS A 322 16.41 -13.99 4.13
CA CYS A 322 15.86 -13.68 2.82
C CYS A 322 15.59 -12.17 2.67
N GLY A 323 14.97 -11.54 3.68
CA GLY A 323 14.73 -10.10 3.69
C GLY A 323 16.01 -9.27 3.58
N ALA A 324 17.07 -9.64 4.31
CA ALA A 324 18.36 -8.97 4.23
C ALA A 324 18.98 -9.06 2.83
N ALA A 325 19.03 -10.27 2.25
CA ALA A 325 19.57 -10.47 0.91
C ALA A 325 18.80 -9.67 -0.16
N LEU A 326 17.46 -9.65 -0.06
CA LEU A 326 16.60 -8.94 -1.01
C LEU A 326 16.72 -7.42 -0.90
N VAL A 327 16.80 -6.86 0.31
CA VAL A 327 17.01 -5.40 0.48
C VAL A 327 18.36 -4.97 -0.07
N LEU A 328 19.42 -5.77 0.11
CA LEU A 328 20.73 -5.47 -0.47
C LEU A 328 20.71 -5.54 -2.01
N ALA A 329 20.02 -6.51 -2.59
CA ALA A 329 19.84 -6.60 -4.04
C ALA A 329 19.07 -5.39 -4.60
N VAL A 330 17.99 -4.98 -3.92
CA VAL A 330 17.23 -3.78 -4.30
C VAL A 330 18.07 -2.51 -4.15
N ALA A 331 18.87 -2.39 -3.08
CA ALA A 331 19.77 -1.27 -2.87
C ALA A 331 20.80 -1.13 -4.02
N GLY A 332 21.42 -2.24 -4.43
CA GLY A 332 22.33 -2.26 -5.58
C GLY A 332 21.65 -1.91 -6.91
N ALA A 333 20.42 -2.38 -7.14
CA ALA A 333 19.67 -2.02 -8.34
C ALA A 333 19.29 -0.52 -8.39
N ILE A 334 18.89 0.05 -7.24
CA ILE A 334 18.60 1.48 -7.10
C ILE A 334 19.87 2.32 -7.30
N GLU A 335 21.01 1.87 -6.76
CA GLU A 335 22.29 2.56 -6.96
C GLU A 335 22.63 2.70 -8.45
N ILE A 336 22.56 1.62 -9.21
CA ILE A 336 22.87 1.64 -10.65
C ILE A 336 21.86 2.53 -11.41
N ARG A 337 20.56 2.26 -11.24
CA ARG A 337 19.52 2.85 -12.09
C ARG A 337 19.08 4.26 -11.67
N VAL A 338 19.09 4.57 -10.39
CA VAL A 338 18.65 5.88 -9.89
C VAL A 338 19.87 6.77 -9.69
N VAL A 339 20.86 6.33 -8.91
CA VAL A 339 21.97 7.20 -8.53
C VAL A 339 22.92 7.43 -9.71
N PHE A 340 23.43 6.36 -10.33
CA PHE A 340 24.40 6.47 -11.41
C PHE A 340 23.81 6.81 -12.78
N HIS A 341 22.57 6.43 -13.07
CA HIS A 341 21.96 6.80 -14.34
C HIS A 341 21.27 8.18 -14.26
N ALA A 342 20.43 8.45 -13.25
CA ALA A 342 19.69 9.72 -13.18
C ALA A 342 20.45 10.86 -12.47
N PHE A 343 21.21 10.58 -11.41
CA PHE A 343 21.83 11.60 -10.57
C PHE A 343 23.35 11.76 -10.74
N ARG A 344 23.94 11.14 -11.78
CA ARG A 344 25.39 11.19 -12.03
C ARG A 344 25.97 12.59 -12.08
N GLN A 345 25.20 13.54 -12.61
CA GLN A 345 25.60 14.94 -12.77
C GLN A 345 25.87 15.64 -11.43
N TYR A 346 25.29 15.14 -10.33
CA TYR A 346 25.50 15.68 -8.99
C TYR A 346 26.67 15.02 -8.26
N ILE A 347 27.21 13.91 -8.79
CA ILE A 347 28.38 13.23 -8.24
C ILE A 347 29.63 13.96 -8.72
N ARG A 348 30.37 14.57 -7.79
CA ARG A 348 31.55 15.39 -8.11
C ARG A 348 32.87 14.66 -7.94
N VAL A 349 32.83 13.47 -7.35
CA VAL A 349 34.02 12.65 -7.08
C VAL A 349 34.45 11.93 -8.37
N PRO A 350 35.75 11.90 -8.70
CA PRO A 350 36.23 11.16 -9.87
C PRO A 350 36.17 9.64 -9.66
N TYR A 351 36.00 8.91 -10.77
CA TYR A 351 36.14 7.46 -10.80
C TYR A 351 37.53 7.01 -10.30
N PRO A 352 37.65 5.95 -9.47
CA PRO A 352 36.63 5.01 -8.99
C PRO A 352 36.00 5.36 -7.62
N TYR A 353 36.35 6.51 -7.05
CA TYR A 353 35.91 6.89 -5.70
C TYR A 353 34.42 7.30 -5.65
N ASP A 354 33.82 7.61 -6.79
CA ASP A 354 32.38 7.79 -6.95
C ASP A 354 31.59 6.55 -6.52
N TYR A 355 31.98 5.36 -6.99
CA TYR A 355 31.38 4.10 -6.60
C TYR A 355 31.52 3.86 -5.09
N VAL A 356 32.72 4.00 -4.54
CA VAL A 356 32.94 3.77 -3.11
C VAL A 356 32.08 4.70 -2.24
N ALA A 357 32.02 5.99 -2.58
CA ALA A 357 31.26 6.99 -1.82
C ALA A 357 29.74 6.75 -1.90
N VAL A 358 29.21 6.48 -3.10
CA VAL A 358 27.79 6.20 -3.31
C VAL A 358 27.39 4.87 -2.67
N THR A 359 28.15 3.80 -2.90
CA THR A 359 27.88 2.48 -2.32
C THR A 359 27.87 2.58 -0.78
N ALA A 360 28.84 3.27 -0.17
CA ALA A 360 28.88 3.46 1.28
C ALA A 360 27.62 4.19 1.81
N GLY A 361 27.13 5.20 1.07
CA GLY A 361 25.90 5.92 1.40
C GLY A 361 24.65 5.05 1.29
N VAL A 362 24.44 4.41 0.14
CA VAL A 362 23.23 3.63 -0.17
C VAL A 362 23.15 2.35 0.68
N TYR A 363 24.23 1.57 0.73
CA TYR A 363 24.27 0.34 1.53
C TYR A 363 24.29 0.63 3.03
N GLY A 364 24.94 1.70 3.46
CA GLY A 364 24.92 2.11 4.87
C GLY A 364 23.49 2.42 5.33
N LEU A 365 22.73 3.17 4.54
CA LEU A 365 21.31 3.42 4.82
C LEU A 365 20.48 2.13 4.77
N ALA A 366 20.66 1.28 3.75
CA ALA A 366 19.95 0.02 3.61
C ALA A 366 20.18 -0.91 4.81
N LEU A 367 21.43 -0.99 5.30
CA LEU A 367 21.80 -1.77 6.47
C LEU A 367 21.20 -1.19 7.76
N MET A 368 21.12 0.14 7.92
CA MET A 368 20.43 0.75 9.06
C MET A 368 18.94 0.42 9.08
N VAL A 369 18.27 0.48 7.93
CA VAL A 369 16.87 0.11 7.78
C VAL A 369 16.66 -1.37 8.09
N LEU A 370 17.52 -2.25 7.55
CA LEU A 370 17.51 -3.68 7.86
C LEU A 370 17.72 -3.96 9.34
N ALA A 371 18.66 -3.27 9.97
CA ALA A 371 18.93 -3.42 11.39
C ALA A 371 17.70 -3.04 12.24
N HIS A 372 16.93 -2.02 11.82
CA HIS A 372 15.70 -1.61 12.49
C HIS A 372 14.61 -2.69 12.38
N PHE A 373 14.32 -3.16 11.17
CA PHE A 373 13.27 -4.17 10.96
C PHE A 373 13.63 -5.57 11.47
N SER A 374 14.91 -5.91 11.53
CA SER A 374 15.38 -7.18 12.11
C SER A 374 15.38 -7.19 13.65
N GLY A 375 15.12 -6.05 14.30
CA GLY A 375 15.13 -5.93 15.76
C GLY A 375 16.53 -5.95 16.39
N VAL A 376 17.59 -5.96 15.58
CA VAL A 376 18.99 -6.01 16.05
C VAL A 376 19.34 -4.77 16.89
N LEU A 377 18.67 -3.63 16.63
CA LEU A 377 18.87 -2.38 17.35
C LEU A 377 18.49 -2.45 18.85
N GLU A 378 17.70 -3.43 19.29
CA GLU A 378 17.28 -3.54 20.70
C GLU A 378 18.41 -4.02 21.63
N SER A 379 19.49 -4.57 21.07
CA SER A 379 20.62 -5.06 21.86
C SER A 379 21.49 -3.91 22.40
N ARG A 380 21.83 -3.97 23.70
CA ARG A 380 22.52 -2.90 24.45
C ARG A 380 23.90 -2.50 23.91
N GLY A 381 24.51 -3.31 23.03
CA GLY A 381 25.83 -3.05 22.44
C GLY A 381 25.82 -2.47 21.03
N MET A 382 24.66 -2.41 20.35
CA MET A 382 24.62 -2.05 18.92
C MET A 382 24.66 -0.53 18.65
N TRP A 383 24.66 0.29 19.69
CA TRP A 383 24.73 1.75 19.54
C TRP A 383 26.00 2.21 18.81
N VAL A 384 27.18 1.72 19.23
CA VAL A 384 28.48 2.08 18.62
C VAL A 384 28.56 1.67 17.15
N PRO A 385 28.35 0.41 16.76
CA PRO A 385 28.44 0.02 15.35
C PRO A 385 27.38 0.73 14.49
N LEU A 386 26.19 1.02 15.04
CA LEU A 386 25.16 1.77 14.32
C LEU A 386 25.57 3.24 14.10
N THR A 387 26.17 3.90 15.10
CA THR A 387 26.71 5.25 14.91
C THR A 387 27.83 5.28 13.87
N ALA A 388 28.72 4.29 13.90
CA ALA A 388 29.81 4.17 12.92
C ALA A 388 29.25 3.97 11.51
N LEU A 389 28.27 3.07 11.35
CA LEU A 389 27.60 2.82 10.07
C LEU A 389 26.83 4.05 9.55
N GLY A 390 26.12 4.76 10.43
CA GLY A 390 25.42 5.98 10.04
C GLY A 390 26.38 7.10 9.65
N ALA A 391 27.52 7.23 10.36
CA ALA A 391 28.55 8.21 10.04
C ALA A 391 29.24 7.89 8.70
N THR A 392 29.56 6.61 8.43
CA THR A 392 30.15 6.22 7.14
C THR A 392 29.18 6.44 5.98
N ALA A 393 27.89 6.15 6.18
CA ALA A 393 26.85 6.45 5.19
C ALA A 393 26.75 7.96 4.91
N ALA A 394 26.71 8.78 5.96
CA ALA A 394 26.63 10.24 5.84
C ALA A 394 27.86 10.81 5.13
N LEU A 395 29.06 10.37 5.50
CA LEU A 395 30.31 10.77 4.86
C LEU A 395 30.34 10.35 3.39
N GLY A 396 29.91 9.13 3.07
CA GLY A 396 29.82 8.65 1.69
C GLY A 396 28.96 9.57 0.81
N VAL A 397 27.75 9.91 1.28
CA VAL A 397 26.85 10.82 0.55
C VAL A 397 27.45 12.22 0.42
N GLN A 398 28.02 12.78 1.48
CA GLN A 398 28.60 14.12 1.44
C GLN A 398 29.84 14.20 0.55
N MET A 399 30.68 13.17 0.58
CA MET A 399 31.80 13.04 -0.35
C MET A 399 31.30 12.94 -1.78
N ALA A 400 30.32 12.08 -2.07
CA ALA A 400 29.75 11.92 -3.41
C ALA A 400 29.23 13.25 -3.98
N LEU A 401 28.56 14.06 -3.17
CA LEU A 401 28.06 15.39 -3.54
C LEU A 401 29.17 16.46 -3.66
N GLY A 402 30.41 16.15 -3.31
CA GLY A 402 31.54 17.07 -3.34
C GLY A 402 31.43 18.17 -2.29
N MET A 403 30.95 17.85 -1.10
CA MET A 403 30.90 18.79 0.02
C MET A 403 32.31 19.14 0.50
N PRO A 404 32.58 20.41 0.87
CA PRO A 404 33.88 20.81 1.39
C PRO A 404 34.16 20.18 2.76
N PHE A 405 35.43 20.01 3.10
CA PHE A 405 35.85 19.32 4.34
C PHE A 405 35.23 19.87 5.63
N TYR A 406 34.93 21.17 5.70
CA TYR A 406 34.27 21.78 6.86
C TYR A 406 32.80 21.39 7.02
N MET A 407 32.13 20.91 5.96
CA MET A 407 30.72 20.47 6.01
C MET A 407 30.56 18.98 6.40
N LEU A 408 31.62 18.17 6.24
CA LEU A 408 31.63 16.75 6.59
C LEU A 408 31.26 16.46 8.07
N PRO A 409 31.80 17.16 9.08
CA PRO A 409 31.47 16.86 10.48
C PRO A 409 29.98 17.04 10.81
N PHE A 410 29.26 17.91 10.10
CA PHE A 410 27.82 18.09 10.32
C PHE A 410 27.00 16.85 9.91
N GLY A 411 27.43 16.09 8.91
CA GLY A 411 26.78 14.85 8.51
C GLY A 411 26.95 13.76 9.56
N CYS A 412 28.20 13.59 10.04
CA CYS A 412 28.52 12.69 11.14
C CYS A 412 27.76 13.06 12.42
N ALA A 413 27.69 14.34 12.75
CA ALA A 413 26.94 14.84 13.90
C ALA A 413 25.45 14.50 13.76
N GLY A 414 24.86 14.70 12.57
CA GLY A 414 23.49 14.30 12.29
C GLY A 414 23.25 12.80 12.48
N ALA A 415 24.12 11.94 11.93
CA ALA A 415 24.03 10.50 12.13
C ALA A 415 24.14 10.11 13.62
N TYR A 416 25.08 10.71 14.35
CA TYR A 416 25.24 10.51 15.79
C TYR A 416 23.97 10.90 16.57
N PHE A 417 23.42 12.09 16.33
CA PHE A 417 22.22 12.57 17.01
C PHE A 417 20.97 11.76 16.64
N CYS A 418 20.85 11.30 15.40
CA CYS A 418 19.76 10.41 14.98
C CYS A 418 19.78 9.09 15.77
N VAL A 419 20.95 8.45 15.82
CA VAL A 419 21.13 7.20 16.57
C VAL A 419 20.97 7.43 18.07
N GLN A 420 21.48 8.54 18.61
CA GLN A 420 21.27 8.89 20.01
C GLN A 420 19.79 9.11 20.35
N PHE A 421 19.04 9.79 19.48
CA PHE A 421 17.60 9.98 19.63
C PHE A 421 16.85 8.65 19.64
N TYR A 422 17.27 7.70 18.79
CA TYR A 422 16.66 6.36 18.76
C TYR A 422 16.69 5.68 20.13
N TYR A 423 17.83 5.74 20.83
CA TYR A 423 18.00 5.10 22.15
C TYR A 423 17.50 5.95 23.33
N LYS A 424 17.80 7.26 23.35
CA LYS A 424 17.51 8.13 24.50
C LYS A 424 16.16 8.84 24.43
N ARG A 425 15.54 8.93 23.24
CA ARG A 425 14.25 9.59 22.98
C ARG A 425 14.15 11.04 23.51
N LYS A 426 15.27 11.75 23.61
CA LYS A 426 15.30 13.16 24.05
C LYS A 426 15.03 14.11 22.88
N LEU A 427 14.13 15.09 23.08
CA LEU A 427 13.79 16.08 22.06
C LEU A 427 15.02 16.87 21.57
N TRP A 428 15.94 17.22 22.46
CA TRP A 428 17.17 17.95 22.10
C TRP A 428 18.05 17.19 21.10
N ASP A 429 18.17 15.88 21.26
CA ASP A 429 18.93 15.03 20.32
C ASP A 429 18.27 15.05 18.94
N TYR A 430 16.93 15.03 18.89
CA TYR A 430 16.19 15.12 17.62
C TYR A 430 16.32 16.50 16.96
N VAL A 431 16.15 17.58 17.71
CA VAL A 431 16.28 18.94 17.17
C VAL A 431 17.70 19.18 16.64
N SER A 432 18.72 18.64 17.32
CA SER A 432 20.11 18.70 16.88
C SER A 432 20.35 17.91 15.60
N PHE A 433 19.74 16.72 15.46
CA PHE A 433 19.70 15.97 14.22
C PHE A 433 19.03 16.77 13.08
N CYS A 434 17.84 17.33 13.32
CA CYS A 434 17.14 18.12 12.30
C CYS A 434 17.95 19.34 11.87
N GLY A 435 18.58 20.05 12.82
CA GLY A 435 19.40 21.23 12.52
C GLY A 435 20.63 20.89 11.69
N THR A 436 21.38 19.85 12.07
CA THR A 436 22.56 19.40 11.33
C THR A 436 22.21 18.87 9.94
N ALA A 437 21.14 18.08 9.80
CA ALA A 437 20.65 17.60 8.52
C ALA A 437 20.15 18.75 7.62
N ALA A 438 19.42 19.71 8.19
CA ALA A 438 18.93 20.88 7.46
C ALA A 438 20.08 21.74 6.93
N LEU A 439 21.17 21.92 7.68
CA LEU A 439 22.35 22.66 7.20
C LEU A 439 22.98 22.00 5.97
N VAL A 440 23.13 20.67 5.99
CA VAL A 440 23.68 19.89 4.87
C VAL A 440 22.78 20.03 3.63
N ILE A 441 21.46 19.93 3.80
CA ILE A 441 20.49 20.07 2.71
C ILE A 441 20.44 21.50 2.17
N CYS A 442 20.42 22.51 3.05
CA CYS A 442 20.39 23.92 2.67
C CYS A 442 21.65 24.28 1.88
N TRP A 443 22.82 23.80 2.31
CA TRP A 443 24.06 23.99 1.56
C TRP A 443 23.96 23.38 0.15
N PHE A 444 23.42 22.17 0.03
CA PHE A 444 23.25 21.50 -1.26
C PHE A 444 22.29 22.27 -2.19
N ILE A 445 21.14 22.71 -1.68
CA ILE A 445 20.14 23.46 -2.44
C ILE A 445 20.70 24.83 -2.86
N ALA A 446 21.33 25.54 -1.94
CA ALA A 446 21.91 26.86 -2.21
C ALA A 446 23.01 26.77 -3.28
N LYS A 447 23.90 25.77 -3.20
CA LYS A 447 24.98 25.61 -4.17
C LYS A 447 24.51 25.11 -5.54
N SER A 448 23.46 24.28 -5.57
CA SER A 448 23.01 23.62 -6.80
C SER A 448 21.96 24.42 -7.58
N PHE A 449 21.11 25.21 -6.90
CA PHE A 449 19.94 25.80 -7.54
C PHE A 449 19.77 27.31 -7.34
N MET A 450 20.25 27.90 -6.24
CA MET A 450 20.00 29.33 -5.98
C MET A 450 20.71 30.31 -6.93
N PHE A 451 21.70 29.83 -7.71
CA PHE A 451 22.35 30.63 -8.73
C PHE A 451 21.54 30.71 -10.05
N LEU A 452 20.50 29.88 -10.21
CA LEU A 452 19.67 29.87 -11.42
C LEU A 452 18.66 31.02 -11.37
N ASP A 453 18.74 31.89 -12.36
CA ASP A 453 17.77 32.96 -12.60
C ASP A 453 16.74 32.46 -13.61
N PHE A 454 15.65 31.90 -13.09
CA PHE A 454 14.50 31.46 -13.86
C PHE A 454 13.23 31.81 -13.10
N GLU A 455 12.22 32.24 -13.83
CA GLU A 455 10.91 32.64 -13.31
C GLU A 455 9.84 31.69 -13.84
N PHE A 456 8.92 31.31 -12.95
CA PHE A 456 7.81 30.44 -13.32
C PHE A 456 6.63 31.26 -13.86
N ASP A 457 5.99 30.79 -14.93
CA ASP A 457 4.87 31.49 -15.58
C ASP A 457 3.55 31.58 -14.76
N PRO A 458 3.10 30.55 -14.00
CA PRO A 458 1.77 30.57 -13.37
C PRO A 458 1.68 31.45 -12.11
N LEU A 459 2.77 31.61 -11.37
CA LEU A 459 2.96 32.69 -10.40
C LEU A 459 4.37 33.22 -10.64
N PRO A 460 4.59 34.54 -10.76
CA PRO A 460 5.91 35.15 -10.99
C PRO A 460 6.79 34.99 -9.73
N MET A 461 7.15 33.76 -9.43
CA MET A 461 8.08 33.36 -8.39
C MET A 461 9.37 32.94 -9.07
N SER A 462 10.49 33.55 -8.67
CA SER A 462 11.79 33.07 -9.10
C SER A 462 12.14 31.73 -8.46
N ILE A 463 13.03 30.96 -9.08
CA ILE A 463 13.56 29.70 -8.51
C ILE A 463 14.05 29.90 -7.07
N ARG A 464 14.62 31.06 -6.74
CA ARG A 464 15.07 31.37 -5.36
C ARG A 464 13.92 31.27 -4.36
N HIS A 465 12.74 31.79 -4.68
CA HIS A 465 11.55 31.69 -3.83
C HIS A 465 11.08 30.24 -3.70
N VAL A 466 11.06 29.48 -4.80
CA VAL A 466 10.71 28.06 -4.78
C VAL A 466 11.70 27.25 -3.94
N CYS A 467 13.00 27.53 -4.03
CA CYS A 467 14.03 26.93 -3.18
C CYS A 467 13.83 27.27 -1.70
N LEU A 468 13.44 28.50 -1.36
CA LEU A 468 13.14 28.90 0.03
C LEU A 468 11.92 28.13 0.57
N VAL A 469 10.85 28.02 -0.22
CA VAL A 469 9.66 27.24 0.15
C VAL A 469 10.02 25.76 0.30
N LEU A 470 10.81 25.20 -0.61
CA LEU A 470 11.29 23.81 -0.54
C LEU A 470 12.12 23.57 0.72
N MET A 471 13.04 24.46 1.06
CA MET A 471 13.82 24.36 2.30
C MET A 471 12.93 24.42 3.56
N ALA A 472 11.92 25.30 3.58
CA ALA A 472 10.96 25.36 4.68
C ALA A 472 10.14 24.08 4.80
N VAL A 473 9.68 23.51 3.68
CA VAL A 473 8.93 22.26 3.63
C VAL A 473 9.79 21.07 4.07
N VAL A 474 11.06 21.02 3.66
CA VAL A 474 12.02 19.97 4.08
C VAL A 474 12.37 20.09 5.56
N LEU A 475 12.56 21.30 6.07
CA LEU A 475 12.78 21.51 7.50
C LEU A 475 11.56 21.06 8.31
N ALA A 476 10.36 21.39 7.85
CA ALA A 476 9.12 20.91 8.46
C ALA A 476 9.02 19.38 8.41
N SER A 477 9.32 18.75 7.27
CA SER A 477 9.26 17.28 7.14
C SER A 477 10.29 16.56 8.01
N LEU A 478 11.45 17.17 8.26
CA LEU A 478 12.46 16.65 9.19
C LEU A 478 12.04 16.83 10.65
N LEU A 479 11.32 17.89 11.02
CA LEU A 479 10.92 18.17 12.41
C LEU A 479 9.64 17.43 12.82
N LEU A 480 8.71 17.24 11.90
CA LEU A 480 7.36 16.73 12.19
C LEU A 480 7.34 15.33 12.83
N PRO A 481 8.07 14.30 12.33
CA PRO A 481 7.99 12.94 12.88
C PRO A 481 8.40 12.87 14.36
N GLY A 482 9.49 13.52 14.74
CA GLY A 482 9.95 13.52 16.13
C GLY A 482 9.11 14.41 17.02
N LEU A 483 8.57 15.52 16.51
CA LEU A 483 7.59 16.33 17.25
C LEU A 483 6.29 15.53 17.50
N VAL A 484 5.77 14.80 16.52
CA VAL A 484 4.60 13.91 16.73
C VAL A 484 4.91 12.80 17.74
N ALA A 485 6.14 12.27 17.73
CA ALA A 485 6.56 11.21 18.63
C ALA A 485 6.78 11.67 20.09
N THR A 486 7.22 12.92 20.31
CA THR A 486 7.62 13.42 21.65
C THR A 486 6.71 14.53 22.22
N SER A 487 5.99 15.27 21.39
CA SER A 487 5.28 16.48 21.82
C SER A 487 4.01 16.16 22.62
N ARG A 488 3.78 16.98 23.66
CA ARG A 488 2.54 17.08 24.44
C ARG A 488 1.64 18.25 23.99
N ARG A 489 2.03 19.02 22.96
CA ARG A 489 1.30 20.21 22.49
C ARG A 489 0.70 19.99 21.10
N PRO A 490 -0.56 19.53 20.99
CA PRO A 490 -1.19 19.18 19.71
C PRO A 490 -1.39 20.39 18.79
N GLY A 491 -1.61 21.60 19.33
CA GLY A 491 -1.80 22.81 18.53
C GLY A 491 -0.58 23.21 17.69
N LEU A 492 0.63 23.13 18.26
CA LEU A 492 1.87 23.43 17.52
C LEU A 492 2.14 22.41 16.42
N VAL A 493 1.89 21.13 16.71
CA VAL A 493 2.04 20.04 15.73
C VAL A 493 1.04 20.21 14.59
N GLY A 494 -0.23 20.49 14.91
CA GLY A 494 -1.28 20.72 13.92
C GLY A 494 -1.01 21.96 13.06
N GLY A 495 -0.54 23.06 13.64
CA GLY A 495 -0.15 24.25 12.88
C GLY A 495 1.02 24.01 11.93
N LEU A 496 2.06 23.29 12.37
CA LEU A 496 3.21 22.95 11.53
C LEU A 496 2.83 21.97 10.41
N LEU A 497 1.94 21.00 10.69
CA LEU A 497 1.42 20.09 9.67
C LEU A 497 0.59 20.82 8.62
N ALA A 498 -0.28 21.75 9.03
CA ALA A 498 -1.07 22.57 8.11
C ALA A 498 -0.17 23.46 7.23
N LEU A 499 0.88 24.06 7.82
CA LEU A 499 1.87 24.85 7.08
C LEU A 499 2.64 23.97 6.07
N HIS A 500 3.03 22.75 6.47
CA HIS A 500 3.67 21.80 5.57
C HIS A 500 2.75 21.38 4.41
N ALA A 501 1.48 21.09 4.69
CA ALA A 501 0.48 20.77 3.67
C ALA A 501 0.27 21.93 2.68
N ALA A 502 0.15 23.16 3.18
CA ALA A 502 0.05 24.36 2.35
C ALA A 502 1.30 24.58 1.48
N GLY A 503 2.49 24.43 2.05
CA GLY A 503 3.75 24.52 1.31
C GLY A 503 3.86 23.48 0.20
N MET A 504 3.46 22.24 0.46
CA MET A 504 3.39 21.18 -0.56
C MET A 504 2.39 21.50 -1.68
N CYS A 505 1.22 22.06 -1.35
CA CYS A 505 0.24 22.51 -2.35
C CYS A 505 0.81 23.61 -3.26
N VAL A 506 1.51 24.59 -2.70
CA VAL A 506 2.14 25.67 -3.48
C VAL A 506 3.24 25.13 -4.39
N LEU A 507 4.10 24.24 -3.89
CA LEU A 507 5.17 23.63 -4.70
C LEU A 507 4.60 22.81 -5.86
N GLU A 508 3.59 21.97 -5.60
CA GLU A 508 2.97 21.15 -6.65
C GLU A 508 2.22 22.00 -7.67
N LEU A 509 1.51 23.06 -7.25
CA LEU A 509 0.90 24.03 -8.16
C LEU A 509 1.92 24.61 -9.13
N GLN A 510 3.05 25.10 -8.59
CA GLN A 510 4.10 25.72 -9.40
C GLN A 510 4.74 24.76 -10.40
N LEU A 511 5.03 23.53 -9.98
CA LEU A 511 5.75 22.57 -10.80
C LEU A 511 4.84 21.82 -11.77
N HIS A 512 3.56 21.62 -11.43
CA HIS A 512 2.60 20.90 -12.26
C HIS A 512 2.04 21.77 -13.39
N CYS A 513 1.78 23.05 -13.13
CA CYS A 513 1.25 23.99 -14.13
C CYS A 513 2.28 24.44 -15.19
N GLN A 514 3.52 23.94 -15.17
CA GLN A 514 4.52 24.27 -16.18
C GLN A 514 4.21 23.60 -17.52
N PHE A 515 4.54 24.29 -18.62
CA PHE A 515 4.27 23.86 -20.00
C PHE A 515 4.86 22.49 -20.39
N LYS A 516 5.84 21.98 -19.62
CA LYS A 516 6.44 20.65 -19.82
C LYS A 516 6.03 19.61 -18.77
N GLY A 517 5.11 19.95 -17.85
CA GLY A 517 4.66 19.03 -16.79
C GLY A 517 5.84 18.45 -16.00
N ILE A 518 6.75 19.32 -15.55
CA ILE A 518 7.98 18.91 -14.81
C ILE A 518 7.62 18.01 -13.63
N TYR A 519 6.46 18.25 -13.02
CA TYR A 519 5.88 17.40 -11.99
C TYR A 519 4.74 16.53 -12.55
N PRO A 520 4.93 15.20 -12.63
CA PRO A 520 3.93 14.31 -13.18
C PRO A 520 2.62 14.26 -12.37
N PRO A 521 1.46 14.10 -13.03
CA PRO A 521 0.16 14.05 -12.35
C PRO A 521 0.02 12.87 -11.38
N TYR A 522 0.68 11.73 -11.65
CA TYR A 522 0.63 10.59 -10.74
C TYR A 522 1.29 10.88 -9.38
N LEU A 523 2.27 11.80 -9.31
CA LEU A 523 2.85 12.21 -8.03
C LEU A 523 1.90 13.10 -7.25
N VAL A 524 1.18 14.02 -7.92
CA VAL A 524 0.13 14.84 -7.28
C VAL A 524 -0.97 13.93 -6.71
N ALA A 525 -1.41 12.93 -7.47
CA ALA A 525 -2.39 11.95 -6.99
C ALA A 525 -1.86 11.16 -5.78
N LEU A 526 -0.61 10.69 -5.83
CA LEU A 526 0.01 9.95 -4.74
C LEU A 526 0.15 10.80 -3.47
N THR A 527 0.66 12.02 -3.56
CA THR A 527 0.83 12.91 -2.40
C THR A 527 -0.52 13.33 -1.82
N THR A 528 -1.56 13.45 -2.64
CA THR A 528 -2.94 13.67 -2.21
C THR A 528 -3.47 12.50 -1.39
N LEU A 529 -3.38 11.27 -1.92
CA LEU A 529 -3.87 10.07 -1.23
C LEU A 529 -3.11 9.81 0.07
N VAL A 530 -1.78 9.92 0.05
CA VAL A 530 -0.93 9.76 1.23
C VAL A 530 -1.24 10.86 2.25
N GLY A 531 -1.43 12.11 1.82
CA GLY A 531 -1.79 13.23 2.69
C GLY A 531 -3.14 13.03 3.38
N LEU A 532 -4.16 12.59 2.64
CA LEU A 532 -5.49 12.27 3.20
C LEU A 532 -5.44 11.09 4.18
N PHE A 533 -4.71 10.02 3.83
CA PHE A 533 -4.53 8.86 4.70
C PHE A 533 -3.78 9.23 6.00
N LEU A 534 -2.70 10.00 5.89
CA LEU A 534 -1.95 10.45 7.07
C LEU A 534 -2.80 11.37 7.95
N THR A 535 -3.61 12.24 7.35
CA THR A 535 -4.51 13.14 8.08
C THR A 535 -5.55 12.36 8.88
N SER A 536 -6.23 11.39 8.26
CA SER A 536 -7.23 10.56 8.94
C SER A 536 -6.59 9.66 10.01
N HIS A 537 -5.42 9.10 9.73
CA HIS A 537 -4.69 8.27 10.68
C HIS A 537 -4.19 9.06 11.90
N LEU A 538 -3.65 10.27 11.70
CA LEU A 538 -3.22 11.14 12.81
C LEU A 538 -4.40 11.63 13.66
N PHE A 539 -5.56 11.86 13.03
CA PHE A 539 -6.79 12.20 13.73
C PHE A 539 -7.32 11.03 14.56
N ALA A 540 -7.35 9.81 13.99
CA ALA A 540 -7.75 8.60 14.71
C ALA A 540 -6.83 8.29 15.91
N LEU A 541 -5.55 8.66 15.83
CA LEU A 541 -4.59 8.56 16.94
C LEU A 541 -4.70 9.70 17.97
N GLY A 542 -5.62 10.65 17.79
CA GLY A 542 -5.81 11.80 18.67
C GLY A 542 -4.60 12.75 18.73
N LYS A 543 -3.73 12.74 17.71
CA LYS A 543 -2.52 13.57 17.66
C LYS A 543 -2.75 14.96 17.08
N THR A 544 -3.85 15.14 16.35
CA THR A 544 -4.27 16.40 15.72
C THR A 544 -5.64 16.82 16.24
N SER A 545 -5.90 18.13 16.23
CA SER A 545 -7.24 18.66 16.54
C SER A 545 -8.17 18.48 15.33
N GLY A 546 -9.48 18.40 15.56
CA GLY A 546 -10.48 18.30 14.47
C GLY A 546 -10.34 19.43 13.44
N ALA A 547 -10.19 20.68 13.90
CA ALA A 547 -9.99 21.83 13.01
C ALA A 547 -8.74 21.70 12.12
N THR A 548 -7.64 21.19 12.68
CA THR A 548 -6.39 20.98 11.91
C THR A 548 -6.53 19.81 10.94
N ALA A 549 -7.21 18.73 11.32
CA ALA A 549 -7.46 17.58 10.44
C ALA A 549 -8.36 17.97 9.26
N TRP A 550 -9.43 18.73 9.55
CA TRP A 550 -10.33 19.28 8.53
C TRP A 550 -9.60 20.18 7.53
N LEU A 551 -8.81 21.14 8.00
CA LEU A 551 -8.04 22.04 7.13
C LEU A 551 -7.03 21.27 6.25
N MET A 552 -6.29 20.33 6.83
CA MET A 552 -5.36 19.48 6.06
C MET A 552 -6.08 18.61 5.04
N GLY A 553 -7.22 18.03 5.41
CA GLY A 553 -8.07 17.27 4.50
C GLY A 553 -8.51 18.10 3.30
N CYS A 554 -8.94 19.34 3.53
CA CYS A 554 -9.30 20.27 2.46
C CYS A 554 -8.11 20.64 1.58
N LEU A 555 -6.94 20.92 2.16
CA LEU A 555 -5.72 21.25 1.42
C LEU A 555 -5.28 20.08 0.53
N TYR A 556 -5.26 18.85 1.03
CA TYR A 556 -4.90 17.69 0.22
C TYR A 556 -5.97 17.39 -0.84
N ALA A 557 -7.26 17.43 -0.50
CA ALA A 557 -8.34 17.21 -1.46
C ALA A 557 -8.36 18.24 -2.59
N SER A 558 -8.02 19.50 -2.31
CA SER A 558 -7.98 20.57 -3.32
C SER A 558 -6.99 20.28 -4.47
N LYS A 559 -5.95 19.47 -4.23
CA LYS A 559 -4.98 19.06 -5.25
C LYS A 559 -5.63 18.25 -6.38
N LEU A 560 -6.75 17.58 -6.13
CA LEU A 560 -7.51 16.90 -7.18
C LEU A 560 -8.01 17.88 -8.27
N GLY A 561 -8.24 19.15 -7.90
CA GLY A 561 -8.56 20.19 -8.88
C GLY A 561 -7.44 20.42 -9.90
N LEU A 562 -6.17 20.30 -9.48
CA LEU A 562 -5.02 20.41 -10.38
C LEU A 562 -4.97 19.28 -11.42
N LEU A 563 -5.38 18.07 -11.02
CA LEU A 563 -5.44 16.92 -11.93
C LEU A 563 -6.52 17.09 -12.99
N LEU A 564 -7.63 17.73 -12.65
CA LEU A 564 -8.75 17.98 -13.57
C LEU A 564 -8.44 19.13 -14.53
N HIS A 565 -7.85 20.21 -14.02
CA HIS A 565 -7.51 21.38 -14.82
C HIS A 565 -6.21 22.02 -14.31
N PRO A 566 -5.09 21.91 -15.05
CA PRO A 566 -3.79 22.43 -14.62
C PRO A 566 -3.71 23.95 -14.83
N ALA A 567 -4.50 24.71 -14.07
CA ALA A 567 -4.54 26.18 -14.10
C ALA A 567 -4.19 26.79 -12.73
N PRO A 568 -3.62 28.00 -12.68
CA PRO A 568 -3.24 28.65 -11.41
C PRO A 568 -4.42 28.86 -10.46
N LEU A 569 -5.62 29.11 -11.02
CA LEU A 569 -6.86 29.31 -10.27
C LEU A 569 -7.54 28.00 -9.84
N ALA A 570 -7.10 26.85 -10.34
CA ALA A 570 -7.73 25.56 -10.04
C ALA A 570 -7.57 25.16 -8.57
N LEU A 571 -6.40 25.40 -7.97
CA LEU A 571 -6.15 25.09 -6.56
C LEU A 571 -6.92 25.99 -5.57
N PRO A 572 -6.93 27.33 -5.69
CA PRO A 572 -7.72 28.15 -4.78
C PRO A 572 -9.24 27.92 -4.94
N SER A 573 -9.72 27.69 -6.17
CA SER A 573 -11.14 27.39 -6.39
C SER A 573 -11.55 26.02 -5.82
N SER A 574 -10.74 24.98 -6.02
CA SER A 574 -11.01 23.66 -5.42
C SER A 574 -10.88 23.68 -3.90
N LEU A 575 -9.96 24.47 -3.34
CA LEU A 575 -9.84 24.64 -1.90
C LEU A 575 -11.07 25.32 -1.31
N LEU A 576 -11.55 26.42 -1.91
CA LEU A 576 -12.80 27.07 -1.50
C LEU A 576 -13.98 26.09 -1.57
N LEU A 577 -14.09 25.32 -2.67
CA LEU A 577 -15.12 24.31 -2.82
C LEU A 577 -15.04 23.24 -1.71
N CYS A 578 -13.85 22.70 -1.43
CA CYS A 578 -13.65 21.74 -0.35
C CYS A 578 -14.02 22.32 1.02
N LEU A 579 -13.63 23.57 1.31
CA LEU A 579 -13.96 24.25 2.57
C LEU A 579 -15.46 24.51 2.72
N THR A 580 -16.18 24.77 1.62
CA THR A 580 -17.64 25.01 1.65
C THR A 580 -18.47 23.74 1.79
N ILE A 581 -18.05 22.65 1.14
CA ILE A 581 -18.82 21.39 1.12
C ILE A 581 -18.52 20.54 2.35
N SER A 582 -17.31 20.59 2.89
CA SER A 582 -16.93 19.71 4.01
C SER A 582 -17.39 20.28 5.37
N PRO A 583 -18.19 19.53 6.15
CA PRO A 583 -18.49 19.92 7.51
C PRO A 583 -17.24 19.78 8.39
N ILE A 584 -17.09 20.67 9.38
CA ILE A 584 -16.01 20.65 10.38
C ILE A 584 -16.08 19.39 11.27
N TYR A 585 -17.19 18.66 11.23
CA TYR A 585 -17.47 17.46 12.02
C TYR A 585 -17.40 16.20 11.15
N VAL A 586 -16.21 15.63 10.98
CA VAL A 586 -16.00 14.21 10.63
C VAL A 586 -14.90 13.65 11.51
#